data_AF-A0A670ZLH8-F1
#
_entry.id   AF-A0A670ZLH8-F1
#
_cell.length_a   1.000
_cell.length_b   1.000
_cell.length_c   1.000
_cell.angle_alpha   90.00
_cell.angle_beta   90.00
_cell.angle_gamma   90.00
#
_symmetry.space_group_name_H-M   'P 1'
#
loop_
_entity.id
_entity.type
_entity.pdbx_description
1 polymer ?
#
loop_
_entity_poly.entity_id
_entity_poly.type
_entity_poly.pdbx_seq_one_letter_code
_entity_poly.pdbx_strand_id
1 'polypeptide(L)'
;MLRGTMAEVSLSQDIERGRGQLGWAHPGTCPKMPVLQTFVPCNHTCTDDRQCPPEEKCCYDGCGRSCLPPVRRSRCQLPAEPGPCQVLQPRYFYSPNHGRCQVFFYGGCQGNANNFRSRSECHRVCIKDFPQFAIFI
;
A
#
# COMPACT_ATOMS: atom_id res chain seq x y z
N MET A 1 43.57 37.13 -4.73
CA MET A 1 42.65 37.56 -3.64
C MET A 1 41.24 37.10 -4.02
N LEU A 2 40.88 35.82 -3.92
CA LEU A 2 40.16 35.18 -2.80
C LEU A 2 38.91 35.92 -2.32
N ARG A 3 37.71 35.43 -2.68
CA ARG A 3 36.73 34.77 -1.79
C ARG A 3 35.36 34.63 -2.48
N GLY A 4 34.83 33.40 -2.53
CA GLY A 4 33.39 33.16 -2.65
C GLY A 4 32.77 32.89 -1.27
N THR A 5 31.44 32.93 -1.17
CA THR A 5 30.57 31.93 -0.48
C THR A 5 29.08 32.36 -0.50
N MET A 6 28.27 31.47 -1.11
CA MET A 6 26.92 30.96 -0.80
C MET A 6 25.79 31.87 -0.26
N ALA A 7 24.69 31.92 -1.02
CA ALA A 7 23.27 31.83 -0.58
C ALA A 7 22.38 32.13 -1.82
N GLU A 8 21.39 31.37 -2.28
CA GLU A 8 20.76 30.10 -1.94
C GLU A 8 20.22 29.48 -3.24
N VAL A 9 20.24 28.15 -3.30
CA VAL A 9 19.50 27.37 -4.29
C VAL A 9 18.01 27.58 -4.04
N SER A 10 17.29 28.19 -4.98
CA SER A 10 15.82 28.10 -5.04
C SER A 10 15.45 27.42 -6.35
N LEU A 11 15.54 26.09 -6.30
CA LEU A 11 15.02 25.17 -7.29
C LEU A 11 13.51 25.44 -7.49
N SER A 12 13.10 25.81 -8.71
CA SER A 12 11.78 25.57 -9.30
C SER A 12 10.59 25.38 -8.34
N GLN A 13 9.86 26.46 -8.04
CA GLN A 13 8.55 26.40 -7.37
C GLN A 13 7.39 26.67 -8.33
N ASP A 14 7.32 25.91 -9.43
CA ASP A 14 6.09 25.77 -10.23
C ASP A 14 5.50 24.35 -10.07
N ILE A 15 5.49 23.82 -8.85
CA ILE A 15 4.73 22.60 -8.47
C ILE A 15 3.61 22.99 -7.51
N GLU A 16 2.66 23.79 -7.98
CA GLU A 16 1.36 24.00 -7.29
C GLU A 16 0.26 24.20 -8.35
N ARG A 17 0.10 23.22 -9.26
CA ARG A 17 -1.19 22.99 -9.93
C ARG A 17 -1.72 21.62 -9.56
N GLY A 18 -1.82 21.40 -8.26
CA GLY A 18 -2.29 20.16 -7.63
C GLY A 18 -3.27 20.40 -6.48
N ARG A 19 -4.02 21.51 -6.51
CA ARG A 19 -5.13 21.75 -5.58
C ARG A 19 -6.38 22.14 -6.35
N GLY A 20 -7.13 21.11 -6.73
CA GLY A 20 -8.46 21.21 -7.31
C GLY A 20 -9.34 20.07 -6.80
N GLN A 21 -9.98 20.33 -5.66
CA GLN A 21 -11.13 19.64 -5.07
C GLN A 21 -10.86 18.45 -4.13
N LEU A 22 -11.35 18.65 -2.90
CA LEU A 22 -11.68 17.67 -1.88
C LEU A 22 -12.71 16.66 -2.44
N GLY A 23 -12.26 15.71 -3.26
CA GLY A 23 -13.04 14.54 -3.65
C GLY A 23 -13.04 13.53 -2.49
N TRP A 24 -14.21 13.20 -1.97
CA TRP A 24 -14.37 12.12 -1.01
C TRP A 24 -13.94 10.80 -1.68
N ALA A 25 -12.75 10.32 -1.35
CA ALA A 25 -12.21 9.06 -1.83
C ALA A 25 -12.54 7.94 -0.83
N HIS A 26 -13.24 6.89 -1.27
CA HIS A 26 -13.50 5.71 -0.45
C HIS A 26 -12.17 4.98 -0.12
N PRO A 27 -12.04 4.36 1.06
CA PRO A 27 -10.80 3.72 1.49
C PRO A 27 -10.45 2.48 0.65
N GLY A 28 -9.14 2.18 0.57
CA GLY A 28 -8.61 1.04 -0.19
C GLY A 28 -8.17 1.38 -1.61
N THR A 29 -7.68 0.39 -2.34
CA THR A 29 -7.07 0.58 -3.67
C THR A 29 -7.85 -0.14 -4.75
N CYS A 30 -7.90 0.41 -5.97
CA CYS A 30 -8.54 -0.27 -7.09
C CYS A 30 -7.81 -1.59 -7.44
N PRO A 31 -8.55 -2.64 -7.83
CA PRO A 31 -7.96 -3.84 -8.38
C PRO A 31 -7.17 -3.51 -9.65
N LYS A 32 -6.03 -4.17 -9.84
CA LYS A 32 -5.26 -4.06 -11.08
C LYS A 32 -5.88 -4.99 -12.11
N MET A 33 -6.54 -4.45 -13.13
CA MET A 33 -7.11 -5.22 -14.24
C MET A 33 -6.19 -5.11 -15.47
N PRO A 34 -5.92 -6.21 -16.19
CA PRO A 34 -5.25 -6.15 -17.48
C PRO A 34 -6.16 -5.46 -18.49
N VAL A 35 -5.58 -4.66 -19.40
CA VAL A 35 -6.34 -3.99 -20.45
C VAL A 35 -6.77 -5.04 -21.48
N LEU A 36 -8.07 -5.33 -21.53
CA LEU A 36 -8.65 -6.24 -22.52
C LEU A 36 -8.97 -5.44 -23.79
N GLN A 37 -7.92 -5.24 -24.60
CA GLN A 37 -7.94 -4.75 -25.98
C GLN A 37 -8.36 -3.28 -26.22
N THR A 38 -7.74 -2.69 -27.24
CA THR A 38 -7.57 -1.24 -27.43
C THR A 38 -8.66 -0.54 -28.24
N PHE A 39 -9.73 -1.23 -28.68
CA PHE A 39 -10.70 -0.64 -29.63
C PHE A 39 -12.17 -1.07 -29.44
N VAL A 40 -12.63 -1.20 -28.19
CA VAL A 40 -14.08 -1.39 -27.90
C VAL A 40 -14.61 -0.11 -27.27
N PRO A 41 -15.80 0.40 -27.66
CA PRO A 41 -16.44 1.49 -26.94
C PRO A 41 -16.73 1.03 -25.52
N CYS A 42 -16.04 1.63 -24.55
CA CYS A 42 -16.19 1.29 -23.16
C CYS A 42 -17.35 2.03 -22.53
N ASN A 43 -18.10 1.34 -21.68
CA ASN A 43 -19.15 1.96 -20.89
C ASN A 43 -18.55 2.50 -19.58
N HIS A 44 -18.99 3.69 -19.16
CA HIS A 44 -18.58 4.33 -17.92
C HIS A 44 -19.80 4.47 -17.02
N THR A 45 -19.89 3.66 -15.96
CA THR A 45 -21.01 3.71 -15.01
C THR A 45 -20.72 4.66 -13.85
N CYS A 46 -19.46 5.05 -13.67
CA CYS A 46 -19.04 6.03 -12.67
C CYS A 46 -17.89 6.90 -13.19
N THR A 47 -17.75 8.09 -12.62
CA THR A 47 -16.59 8.97 -12.81
C THR A 47 -15.81 9.19 -11.52
N ASP A 48 -16.47 9.08 -10.36
CA ASP A 48 -15.88 9.34 -9.04
C ASP A 48 -16.49 8.43 -7.96
N ASP A 49 -15.80 8.24 -6.84
CA ASP A 49 -16.17 7.31 -5.76
C ASP A 49 -17.56 7.61 -5.16
N ARG A 50 -17.98 8.87 -5.18
CA ARG A 50 -19.28 9.34 -4.66
C ARG A 50 -20.49 8.77 -5.39
N GLN A 51 -20.32 8.30 -6.63
CA GLN A 51 -21.38 7.67 -7.42
C GLN A 51 -21.54 6.17 -7.10
N CYS A 52 -20.60 5.61 -6.34
CA CYS A 52 -20.60 4.23 -5.92
C CYS A 52 -21.13 4.08 -4.49
N PRO A 53 -21.64 2.89 -4.12
CA PRO A 53 -21.94 2.54 -2.73
C PRO A 53 -20.74 2.78 -1.80
N PRO A 54 -20.95 2.98 -0.49
CA PRO A 54 -19.88 3.29 0.47
C PRO A 54 -18.76 2.24 0.55
N GLU A 55 -19.04 0.99 0.18
CA GLU A 55 -18.08 -0.12 0.20
C GLU A 55 -17.32 -0.27 -1.13
N GLU A 56 -17.59 0.56 -2.14
CA GLU A 56 -17.05 0.42 -3.50
C GLU A 56 -16.33 1.69 -3.98
N LYS A 57 -15.37 1.50 -4.87
CA LYS A 57 -14.60 2.58 -5.50
C LYS A 57 -14.86 2.62 -6.99
N CYS A 58 -14.79 3.82 -7.58
CA CYS A 58 -14.88 3.98 -9.02
C CYS A 58 -13.53 3.64 -9.68
N CYS A 59 -13.41 2.41 -10.18
CA CYS A 59 -12.18 1.81 -10.64
C CYS A 59 -12.20 1.54 -12.15
N TYR A 60 -11.01 1.40 -12.73
CA TYR A 60 -10.86 0.93 -14.10
C TYR A 60 -10.95 -0.59 -14.14
N ASP A 61 -11.87 -1.12 -14.94
CA ASP A 61 -12.16 -2.56 -14.99
C ASP A 61 -11.48 -3.31 -16.14
N GLY A 62 -10.64 -2.63 -16.92
CA GLY A 62 -10.00 -3.19 -18.11
C GLY A 62 -10.59 -2.70 -19.43
N CYS A 63 -11.72 -1.99 -19.39
CA CYS A 63 -12.30 -1.26 -20.51
C CYS A 63 -12.68 0.16 -20.09
N GLY A 64 -13.58 0.30 -19.13
CA GLY A 64 -14.21 1.55 -18.74
C GLY A 64 -14.03 1.85 -17.25
N ARG A 65 -15.00 2.53 -16.66
CA ARG A 65 -15.03 2.80 -15.22
C ARG A 65 -16.30 2.23 -14.62
N SER A 66 -16.13 1.47 -13.55
CA SER A 66 -17.22 0.83 -12.83
C SER A 66 -16.97 0.83 -11.33
N CYS A 67 -18.05 0.68 -10.56
CA CYS A 67 -17.98 0.57 -9.11
C CYS A 67 -17.52 -0.85 -8.77
N LEU A 68 -16.35 -0.95 -8.16
CA LEU A 68 -15.73 -2.22 -7.79
C LEU A 68 -15.37 -2.22 -6.30
N PRO A 69 -15.42 -3.39 -5.64
CA PRO A 69 -14.91 -3.52 -4.29
C PRO A 69 -13.42 -3.15 -4.26
N PRO A 70 -12.97 -2.33 -3.30
CA PRO A 70 -11.57 -2.01 -3.16
C PRO A 70 -10.78 -3.27 -2.79
N VAL A 71 -9.59 -3.42 -3.37
CA VAL A 71 -8.58 -4.33 -2.84
C VAL A 71 -8.11 -3.75 -1.51
N ARG A 72 -8.54 -4.39 -0.42
CA ARG A 72 -7.92 -4.23 0.89
C ARG A 72 -6.66 -5.08 0.87
N ARG A 73 -5.50 -4.46 0.58
CA ARG A 73 -4.22 -5.17 0.68
C ARG A 73 -4.14 -5.76 2.08
N SER A 74 -4.08 -7.08 2.17
CA SER A 74 -3.82 -7.73 3.44
C SER A 74 -2.54 -7.13 4.01
N ARG A 75 -2.47 -6.90 5.33
CA ARG A 75 -1.22 -6.46 5.96
C ARG A 75 -0.05 -7.40 5.61
N CYS A 76 -0.34 -8.65 5.29
CA CYS A 76 0.64 -9.64 4.82
C CYS A 76 1.20 -9.37 3.41
N GLN A 77 0.56 -8.51 2.61
CA GLN A 77 1.02 -8.13 1.27
C GLN A 77 1.83 -6.82 1.27
N LEU A 78 1.94 -6.14 2.41
CA LEU A 78 2.74 -4.91 2.52
C LEU A 78 4.24 -5.27 2.61
N PRO A 79 5.15 -4.41 2.15
CA PRO A 79 6.59 -4.64 2.30
C PRO A 79 7.03 -4.53 3.78
N ALA A 80 8.17 -5.10 4.12
CA ALA A 80 8.83 -4.78 5.39
C ALA A 80 9.26 -3.31 5.39
N GLU A 81 8.88 -2.55 6.42
CA GLU A 81 9.15 -1.11 6.48
C GLU A 81 9.85 -0.75 7.79
N PRO A 82 11.17 -0.48 7.75
CA PRO A 82 11.94 -0.11 8.94
C PRO A 82 11.43 1.17 9.61
N GLY A 83 10.88 2.11 8.84
CA GLY A 83 10.58 3.46 9.32
C GLY A 83 11.83 4.33 9.48
N PRO A 84 11.68 5.60 9.86
CA PRO A 84 12.78 6.58 9.88
C PRO A 84 13.63 6.54 11.15
N CYS A 85 13.13 5.94 12.24
CA CYS A 85 13.88 5.81 13.48
C CYS A 85 15.01 4.76 13.33
N GLN A 86 16.05 4.84 14.18
CA GLN A 86 17.28 4.05 14.05
C GLN A 86 17.49 3.02 15.17
N VAL A 87 16.40 2.57 15.82
CA VAL A 87 16.49 1.46 16.78
C VAL A 87 16.63 0.16 16.01
N LEU A 88 17.53 -0.73 16.43
CA LEU A 88 17.67 -2.06 15.86
C LEU A 88 16.75 -3.05 16.56
N GLN A 89 15.45 -2.99 16.23
CA GLN A 89 14.48 -3.90 16.83
C GLN A 89 14.13 -5.07 15.89
N PRO A 90 14.47 -6.33 16.23
CA PRO A 90 14.09 -7.47 15.42
C PRO A 90 12.56 -7.65 15.45
N ARG A 91 11.95 -7.71 14.27
CA ARG A 91 10.51 -7.93 14.05
C ARG A 91 10.32 -8.94 12.92
N TYR A 92 9.10 -9.43 12.77
CA TYR A 92 8.73 -10.37 11.71
C TYR A 92 7.80 -9.73 10.70
N PHE A 93 7.98 -10.02 9.42
CA PHE A 93 7.06 -9.67 8.35
C PHE A 93 6.78 -10.90 7.48
N TYR A 94 5.62 -10.96 6.85
CA TYR A 94 5.33 -12.00 5.87
C TYR A 94 5.89 -11.61 4.49
N SER A 95 6.71 -12.50 3.91
CA SER A 95 7.22 -12.34 2.55
C SER A 95 6.36 -13.15 1.58
N PRO A 96 5.52 -12.51 0.75
CA PRO A 96 4.70 -13.24 -0.23
C PRO A 96 5.55 -13.97 -1.28
N ASN A 97 6.73 -13.43 -1.62
CA ASN A 97 7.66 -14.05 -2.56
C ASN A 97 8.21 -15.38 -2.07
N HIS A 98 8.39 -15.54 -0.75
CA HIS A 98 8.91 -16.76 -0.15
C HIS A 98 7.84 -17.59 0.56
N GLY A 99 6.59 -17.12 0.60
CA GLY A 99 5.49 -17.78 1.31
C GLY A 99 5.73 -17.98 2.81
N ARG A 100 6.55 -17.15 3.46
CA ARG A 100 6.96 -17.36 4.88
C ARG A 100 7.22 -16.06 5.64
N CYS A 101 7.12 -16.13 6.96
CA CYS A 101 7.50 -15.04 7.84
C CYS A 101 9.03 -14.98 8.02
N GLN A 102 9.60 -13.80 7.78
CA GLN A 102 11.04 -13.51 7.85
C GLN A 102 11.30 -12.39 8.85
N VAL A 103 12.53 -12.34 9.38
CA VAL A 103 12.97 -11.28 10.30
C VAL A 103 13.38 -10.04 9.49
N PHE A 104 13.08 -8.87 10.01
CA PHE A 104 13.64 -7.60 9.58
C PHE A 104 13.93 -6.69 10.79
N PHE A 105 14.74 -5.65 10.59
CA PHE A 105 15.02 -4.66 11.63
C PHE A 105 14.08 -3.48 11.49
N TYR A 106 13.24 -3.29 12.49
CA TYR A 106 12.34 -2.16 12.61
C TYR A 106 12.98 -1.05 13.43
N GLY A 107 12.97 0.16 12.86
CA GLY A 107 13.56 1.38 13.39
C GLY A 107 12.94 1.88 14.70
N GLY A 108 11.77 1.36 15.09
CA GLY A 108 11.10 1.70 16.35
C GLY A 108 9.96 2.71 16.23
N CYS A 109 9.77 3.35 15.07
CA CYS A 109 8.65 4.25 14.82
C CYS A 109 8.15 4.18 13.36
N GLN A 110 6.89 4.60 13.14
CA GLN A 110 6.21 4.52 11.84
C GLN A 110 6.23 3.11 11.25
N GLY A 111 6.37 2.97 9.93
CA GLY A 111 6.27 1.69 9.24
C GLY A 111 4.82 1.30 8.94
N ASN A 112 4.61 0.02 8.63
CA ASN A 112 3.30 -0.50 8.28
C ASN A 112 2.90 -1.75 9.08
N ALA A 113 1.71 -2.26 8.81
CA ALA A 113 1.10 -3.36 9.56
C ALA A 113 1.71 -4.74 9.31
N ASN A 114 2.63 -4.91 8.34
CA ASN A 114 3.42 -6.15 8.18
C ASN A 114 4.61 -6.16 9.15
N ASN A 115 4.32 -6.03 10.44
CA ASN A 115 5.31 -5.90 11.50
C ASN A 115 4.78 -6.59 12.76
N PHE A 116 5.31 -7.78 13.04
CA PHE A 116 4.88 -8.65 14.12
C PHE A 116 6.01 -8.82 15.14
N ARG A 117 5.65 -8.98 16.42
CA ARG A 117 6.64 -9.16 17.50
C ARG A 117 7.22 -10.56 17.53
N SER A 118 6.51 -11.54 17.00
CA SER A 118 6.93 -12.94 16.97
C SER A 118 6.61 -13.63 15.65
N ARG A 119 7.34 -14.71 15.36
CA ARG A 119 7.08 -15.56 14.21
C ARG A 119 5.68 -16.17 14.25
N SER A 120 5.26 -16.64 15.43
CA SER A 120 3.93 -17.26 15.64
C SER A 120 2.79 -16.28 15.39
N GLU A 121 2.96 -15.02 15.81
CA GLU A 121 2.00 -13.96 15.52
C GLU A 121 1.89 -13.72 14.01
N CYS A 122 3.02 -13.60 13.31
CA CYS A 122 3.05 -13.44 11.86
C CYS A 122 2.39 -14.63 11.14
N HIS A 123 2.72 -15.87 11.53
CA HIS A 123 2.12 -17.07 10.95
C HIS A 123 0.61 -17.10 11.15
N ARG A 124 0.13 -16.87 12.38
CA ARG A 124 -1.31 -16.87 12.68
C ARG A 124 -2.08 -15.84 11.84
N VAL A 125 -1.47 -14.70 11.54
CA VAL A 125 -2.12 -13.62 10.79
C VAL A 125 -2.04 -13.84 9.27
N CYS A 126 -0.93 -14.40 8.78
CA CYS A 126 -0.62 -14.41 7.34
C CYS A 126 -0.61 -15.78 6.68
N ILE A 127 -0.63 -16.87 7.45
CA ILE A 127 -0.62 -18.25 6.96
C ILE A 127 -1.92 -18.92 7.42
N LYS A 128 -2.84 -19.14 6.47
CA LYS A 128 -4.19 -19.67 6.74
C LYS A 128 -4.18 -21.11 7.28
N ASP A 129 -3.14 -21.87 6.97
CA ASP A 129 -3.01 -23.30 7.35
C ASP A 129 -2.08 -23.52 8.55
N PHE A 130 -1.77 -22.49 9.35
CA PHE A 130 -0.94 -22.67 10.53
C PHE A 130 -1.72 -23.47 11.59
N PRO A 131 -1.42 -24.77 11.82
CA PRO A 131 -2.18 -25.57 12.75
C PRO A 131 -1.91 -25.04 14.16
N GLN A 132 -2.94 -24.51 14.82
CA GLN A 132 -2.84 -23.95 16.17
C GLN A 132 -2.41 -24.99 17.23
N PHE A 133 -2.44 -26.29 16.87
CA PHE A 133 -2.24 -27.43 17.76
C PHE A 133 -0.90 -28.17 17.59
N ALA A 134 -0.01 -27.76 16.67
CA ALA A 134 1.25 -28.47 16.42
C ALA A 134 2.36 -28.21 17.48
N ILE A 135 2.03 -27.68 18.66
CA ILE A 135 3.00 -27.35 19.73
C ILE A 135 2.95 -28.37 20.90
N PHE A 136 2.02 -29.34 20.87
CA PHE A 136 1.87 -30.35 21.93
C PHE A 136 1.94 -31.78 21.40
N ILE A 137 2.99 -32.14 20.66
CA ILE A 137 3.39 -33.55 20.45
C ILE A 137 4.89 -33.67 20.64
#